data_AF-A0A842WJT5-F1
#
_entry.id   AF-A0A842WJT5-F1
#
_cell.length_a   1.000
_cell.length_b   1.000
_cell.length_c   1.000
_cell.angle_alpha   90.00
_cell.angle_beta   90.00
_cell.angle_gamma   90.00
#
_symmetry.space_group_name_H-M   'P 1'
#
loop_
_entity.id
_entity.type
_entity.pdbx_description
1 polymer ?
#
loop_
_entity_poly.entity_id
_entity_poly.type
_entity_poly.pdbx_seq_one_letter_code
_entity_poly.pdbx_strand_id
1 'polypeptide(L)'
;MKQERKDWYAGEFVRINEEIGGKKCLSYQDFLRIKNYKAQALSIAEEMDIKKQTEKAFEAADNNDVEGAIKTLTKLHGVGIATASAILAMRNPDKYAIVDKRVIKNLGKSFEKNPLKSPAGYVEYLMIMKKNAAGKPLREYERKLFEKEPI
;
A
#
# COMPACT_ATOMS: atom_id res chain seq x y z
N MET A 1 3.77 -13.91 14.43
CA MET A 1 4.83 -12.87 14.33
C MET A 1 5.12 -12.41 15.75
N LYS A 2 6.40 -12.34 16.17
CA LYS A 2 6.75 -11.87 17.53
C LYS A 2 6.22 -10.45 17.78
N GLN A 3 5.83 -10.15 19.01
CA GLN A 3 5.20 -8.87 19.38
C GLN A 3 6.07 -7.66 19.04
N GLU A 4 7.36 -7.70 19.40
CA GLU A 4 8.35 -6.66 19.08
C GLU A 4 8.38 -6.29 17.58
N ARG A 5 8.21 -7.30 16.70
CA ARG A 5 8.20 -7.08 15.26
C ARG A 5 6.90 -6.41 14.80
N LYS A 6 5.77 -6.72 15.43
CA LYS A 6 4.48 -6.04 15.18
C LYS A 6 4.59 -4.57 15.58
N ASP A 7 5.13 -4.31 16.77
CA ASP A 7 5.31 -2.95 17.30
C ASP A 7 6.24 -2.12 16.41
N TRP A 8 7.34 -2.73 15.94
CA TRP A 8 8.23 -2.10 14.98
C TRP A 8 7.51 -1.73 13.68
N TYR A 9 6.74 -2.65 13.07
CA TYR A 9 6.01 -2.35 11.84
C TYR A 9 4.95 -1.26 12.04
N ALA A 10 4.24 -1.27 13.17
CA ALA A 10 3.25 -0.27 13.50
C ALA A 10 3.90 1.13 13.64
N GLY A 11 4.98 1.24 14.42
CA GLY A 11 5.70 2.49 14.61
C GLY A 11 6.37 2.98 13.33
N GLU A 12 6.91 2.07 12.52
CA GLU A 12 7.55 2.40 11.26
C GLU A 12 6.58 2.95 10.23
N PHE A 13 5.38 2.38 10.16
CA PHE A 13 4.33 2.89 9.28
C PHE A 13 3.96 4.33 9.65
N VAL A 14 3.79 4.64 10.94
CA VAL A 14 3.44 5.99 11.43
C VAL A 14 4.52 6.99 11.05
N ARG A 15 5.80 6.69 11.33
CA ARG A 15 6.92 7.57 10.98
C ARG A 15 6.96 7.88 9.48
N ILE A 16 6.82 6.85 8.64
CA ILE A 16 6.81 7.07 7.19
C ILE A 16 5.61 7.93 6.78
N ASN A 17 4.42 7.69 7.33
CA ASN A 17 3.24 8.48 7.01
C ASN A 17 3.41 9.96 7.36
N GLU A 18 3.93 10.27 8.54
CA GLU A 18 4.23 11.64 8.96
C GLU A 18 5.23 12.31 8.03
N GLU A 19 6.24 11.58 7.55
CA GLU A 19 7.26 12.10 6.63
C GLU A 19 6.74 12.33 5.20
N ILE A 20 5.83 11.47 4.69
CA ILE A 20 5.43 11.49 3.27
C ILE A 20 4.02 12.00 3.00
N GLY A 21 3.16 12.12 4.01
CA GLY A 21 1.73 12.42 3.83
C GLY A 21 1.45 13.69 3.04
N GLY A 22 2.31 14.71 3.18
CA GLY A 22 2.23 15.98 2.43
C GLY A 22 3.14 16.08 1.21
N LYS A 23 3.93 15.05 0.90
CA LYS A 23 4.90 15.11 -0.20
C LYS A 23 4.20 14.98 -1.55
N LYS A 24 4.71 15.74 -2.53
CA LYS A 24 4.33 15.61 -3.95
C LYS A 24 4.92 14.37 -4.59
N CYS A 25 6.09 13.92 -4.15
CA CYS A 25 6.76 12.72 -4.65
C CYS A 25 7.67 12.12 -3.57
N LEU A 26 8.13 10.89 -3.79
CA LEU A 26 9.07 10.22 -2.89
C LEU A 26 10.52 10.54 -3.26
N SER A 27 11.36 10.71 -2.25
CA SER A 27 12.81 10.57 -2.42
C SER A 27 13.20 9.10 -2.63
N TYR A 28 14.44 8.87 -3.07
CA TYR A 28 15.00 7.52 -3.15
C TYR A 28 14.96 6.79 -1.79
N GLN A 29 15.24 7.51 -0.70
CA GLN A 29 15.24 6.95 0.66
C GLN A 29 13.83 6.57 1.12
N ASP A 30 12.84 7.45 0.90
CA ASP A 30 11.43 7.14 1.19
C ASP A 30 11.00 5.86 0.44
N PHE A 31 11.30 5.80 -0.85
CA PHE A 31 10.97 4.66 -1.70
C PHE A 31 11.58 3.35 -1.19
N LEU A 32 12.89 3.34 -0.89
CA LEU A 32 13.56 2.15 -0.38
C LEU A 32 12.98 1.72 0.97
N ARG A 33 12.69 2.67 1.86
CA ARG A 33 12.13 2.40 3.19
C ARG A 33 10.76 1.73 3.10
N ILE A 34 9.85 2.29 2.29
CA ILE A 34 8.51 1.71 2.03
C ILE A 34 8.61 0.34 1.36
N LYS A 35 9.49 0.23 0.35
CA LYS A 35 9.70 -1.03 -0.35
C LYS A 35 10.18 -2.08 0.64
N ASN A 36 11.23 -1.82 1.42
CA ASN A 36 11.78 -2.77 2.40
C ASN A 36 10.80 -3.10 3.53
N TYR A 37 9.91 -2.18 3.91
CA TYR A 37 8.78 -2.47 4.79
C TYR A 37 7.89 -3.58 4.22
N LYS A 38 7.58 -3.54 2.91
CA LYS A 38 6.63 -4.47 2.28
C LYS A 38 7.29 -5.72 1.69
N ALA A 39 8.37 -5.54 0.95
CA ALA A 39 9.09 -6.56 0.21
C ALA A 39 10.58 -6.22 0.21
N GLN A 40 11.41 -7.11 0.77
CA GLN A 40 12.88 -6.96 0.79
C GLN A 40 13.52 -7.30 -0.57
N ALA A 41 12.88 -6.90 -1.67
CA ALA A 41 13.36 -7.16 -3.02
C ALA A 41 14.33 -6.06 -3.48
N LEU A 42 15.33 -6.43 -4.28
CA LEU A 42 16.24 -5.48 -4.91
C LEU A 42 15.47 -4.54 -5.85
N SER A 43 15.89 -3.28 -5.92
CA SER A 43 15.39 -2.33 -6.92
C SER A 43 16.57 -1.55 -7.47
N ILE A 44 16.62 -1.46 -8.80
CA ILE A 44 17.54 -0.62 -9.55
C ILE A 44 16.84 0.63 -10.09
N ALA A 45 15.67 0.99 -9.52
CA ALA A 45 14.95 2.20 -9.93
C ALA A 45 15.78 3.44 -9.63
N GLU A 46 15.91 4.30 -10.63
CA GLU A 46 16.65 5.56 -10.52
C GLU A 46 15.84 6.61 -9.75
N GLU A 47 16.54 7.50 -9.03
CA GLU A 47 15.89 8.55 -8.23
C GLU A 47 14.96 9.44 -9.06
N MET A 48 15.38 9.80 -10.28
CA MET A 48 14.56 10.61 -11.18
C MET A 48 13.25 9.90 -11.57
N ASP A 49 13.31 8.59 -11.85
CA ASP A 49 12.11 7.83 -12.20
C ASP A 49 11.20 7.65 -10.98
N ILE A 50 11.77 7.40 -9.79
CA ILE A 50 11.01 7.34 -8.53
C ILE A 50 10.22 8.63 -8.32
N LYS A 51 10.88 9.80 -8.39
CA LYS A 51 10.21 11.10 -8.21
C LYS A 51 9.10 11.26 -9.24
N LYS A 52 9.40 11.04 -10.52
CA LYS A 52 8.45 11.20 -11.63
C LYS A 52 7.23 10.30 -11.52
N GLN A 53 7.41 9.00 -11.27
CA GLN A 53 6.28 8.06 -11.20
C GLN A 53 5.47 8.25 -9.92
N THR A 54 6.13 8.55 -8.79
CA THR A 54 5.40 8.78 -7.54
C THR A 54 4.62 10.07 -7.56
N GLU A 55 5.15 11.14 -8.17
CA GLU A 55 4.40 12.38 -8.41
C GLU A 55 3.11 12.13 -9.20
N LYS A 56 3.24 11.51 -10.37
CA LYS A 56 2.10 11.16 -11.22
C LYS A 56 1.09 10.26 -10.52
N ALA A 57 1.57 9.29 -9.75
CA ALA A 57 0.70 8.39 -9.01
C ALA A 57 -0.03 9.10 -7.87
N PHE A 58 0.63 10.05 -7.22
CA PHE A 58 0.04 10.84 -6.13
C PHE A 58 -0.99 11.82 -6.66
N GLU A 59 -0.76 12.45 -7.80
CA GLU A 59 -1.75 13.27 -8.51
C GLU A 59 -2.97 12.42 -8.94
N ALA A 60 -2.74 11.24 -9.54
CA ALA A 60 -3.82 10.32 -9.89
C ALA A 60 -4.64 9.91 -8.66
N ALA A 61 -3.97 9.58 -7.55
CA ALA A 61 -4.62 9.23 -6.29
C ALA A 61 -5.45 10.39 -5.71
N ASP A 62 -4.95 11.62 -5.75
CA ASP A 62 -5.68 12.81 -5.28
C ASP A 62 -6.93 13.09 -6.13
N ASN A 63 -6.86 12.78 -7.43
CA ASN A 63 -8.00 12.84 -8.35
C ASN A 63 -8.93 11.60 -8.29
N ASN A 64 -8.74 10.72 -7.30
CA ASN A 64 -9.47 9.46 -7.12
C ASN A 64 -9.29 8.43 -8.27
N ASP A 65 -8.29 8.60 -9.14
CA ASP A 65 -7.87 7.59 -10.12
C ASP A 65 -6.95 6.55 -9.47
N VAL A 66 -7.56 5.67 -8.69
CA VAL A 66 -6.88 4.57 -7.98
C VAL A 66 -6.18 3.62 -8.96
N GLU A 67 -6.82 3.30 -10.08
CA GLU A 67 -6.29 2.35 -11.05
C GLU A 67 -5.05 2.92 -11.75
N GLY A 68 -5.12 4.18 -12.19
CA GLY A 68 -4.01 4.91 -12.78
C GLY A 68 -2.84 5.10 -11.82
N ALA A 69 -3.12 5.36 -10.54
CA ALA A 69 -2.10 5.44 -9.50
C ALA A 69 -1.32 4.12 -9.37
N ILE A 70 -2.01 2.98 -9.25
CA ILE A 70 -1.36 1.66 -9.19
C ILE A 70 -0.61 1.36 -10.48
N LYS A 71 -1.23 1.55 -11.65
CA LYS A 71 -0.59 1.34 -12.97
C LYS A 71 0.71 2.13 -13.06
N THR A 72 0.72 3.37 -12.60
CA THR A 72 1.89 4.25 -12.63
C THR A 72 2.98 3.75 -11.70
N LEU A 73 2.66 3.43 -10.44
CA LEU A 73 3.64 2.91 -9.48
C LEU A 73 4.26 1.58 -9.92
N THR A 74 3.49 0.69 -10.55
CA THR A 74 3.99 -0.61 -11.02
C THR A 74 4.96 -0.52 -12.20
N LYS A 75 5.19 0.67 -12.77
CA LYS A 75 6.25 0.89 -13.77
C LYS A 75 7.63 0.96 -13.14
N LEU A 76 7.72 1.27 -11.85
CA LEU A 76 8.99 1.31 -11.12
C LEU A 76 9.56 -0.09 -10.95
N HIS A 77 10.86 -0.25 -11.22
CA HIS A 77 11.53 -1.53 -11.06
C HIS A 77 11.41 -2.06 -9.63
N GLY A 78 10.96 -3.31 -9.48
CA GLY A 78 10.78 -3.95 -8.18
C GLY A 78 9.50 -3.54 -7.44
N VAL A 79 8.58 -2.83 -8.10
CA VAL A 79 7.28 -2.45 -7.55
C VAL A 79 6.17 -3.29 -8.15
N GLY A 80 5.71 -4.28 -7.40
CA GLY A 80 4.42 -4.93 -7.68
C GLY A 80 3.25 -4.21 -7.00
N ILE A 81 2.03 -4.67 -7.25
CA ILE A 81 0.79 -4.10 -6.67
C ILE A 81 0.86 -4.06 -5.12
N ALA A 82 1.47 -5.07 -4.51
CA ALA A 82 1.70 -5.10 -3.06
C ALA A 82 2.47 -3.86 -2.56
N THR A 83 3.60 -3.54 -3.20
CA THR A 83 4.41 -2.37 -2.86
C THR A 83 3.73 -1.07 -3.25
N ALA A 84 3.09 -1.02 -4.42
CA ALA A 84 2.32 0.14 -4.86
C ALA A 84 1.20 0.50 -3.86
N SER A 85 0.47 -0.50 -3.36
CA SER A 85 -0.55 -0.31 -2.34
C SER A 85 0.02 0.19 -1.01
N ALA A 86 1.24 -0.24 -0.65
CA ALA A 86 1.92 0.22 0.56
C ALA A 86 2.31 1.69 0.45
N ILE A 87 2.83 2.09 -0.71
CA ILE A 87 3.15 3.49 -1.02
C ILE A 87 1.90 4.37 -0.88
N LEU A 88 0.77 3.98 -1.47
CA LEU A 88 -0.48 4.76 -1.38
C LEU A 88 -1.05 4.79 0.05
N ALA A 89 -1.06 3.65 0.75
CA ALA A 89 -1.54 3.58 2.14
C ALA A 89 -0.68 4.40 3.10
N MET A 90 0.64 4.44 2.91
CA MET A 90 1.53 5.25 3.73
C MET A 90 1.38 6.74 3.44
N ARG A 91 1.01 7.14 2.22
CA ARG A 91 0.68 8.54 1.93
C ARG A 91 -0.69 8.93 2.50
N ASN A 92 -1.69 8.09 2.29
CA ASN A 92 -3.07 8.37 2.68
C ASN A 92 -3.74 7.15 3.33
N PRO A 93 -3.50 6.93 4.64
CA PRO A 93 -3.95 5.74 5.36
C PRO A 93 -5.47 5.66 5.53
N ASP A 94 -6.15 6.79 5.41
CA ASP A 94 -7.61 6.85 5.51
C ASP A 94 -8.28 6.29 4.26
N LYS A 95 -7.69 6.54 3.07
CA LYS A 95 -8.28 6.19 1.78
C LYS A 95 -7.78 4.87 1.18
N TYR A 96 -6.59 4.41 1.57
CA TYR A 96 -5.92 3.25 0.96
C TYR A 96 -5.55 2.19 2.00
N ALA A 97 -5.61 0.93 1.56
CA ALA A 97 -5.19 -0.23 2.34
C ALA A 97 -4.05 -0.96 1.62
N ILE A 98 -3.15 -1.57 2.41
CA ILE A 98 -2.08 -2.42 1.91
C ILE A 98 -2.66 -3.77 1.51
N VAL A 99 -2.43 -4.20 0.27
CA VAL A 99 -2.79 -5.56 -0.13
C VAL A 99 -1.74 -6.56 0.36
N ASP A 100 -2.17 -7.55 1.15
CA ASP A 100 -1.34 -8.61 1.70
C ASP A 100 -2.05 -9.95 1.63
N LYS A 101 -1.31 -11.05 1.40
CA LYS A 101 -1.89 -12.41 1.35
C LYS A 101 -2.64 -12.76 2.64
N ARG A 102 -2.15 -12.31 3.80
CA ARG A 102 -2.81 -12.54 5.10
C ARG A 102 -4.11 -11.78 5.21
N VAL A 103 -4.11 -10.51 4.79
CA VAL A 103 -5.30 -9.67 4.78
C VAL A 103 -6.36 -10.27 3.86
N ILE A 104 -5.97 -10.70 2.65
CA ILE A 104 -6.87 -11.38 1.71
C ILE A 104 -7.43 -12.66 2.33
N LYS A 105 -6.59 -13.49 2.97
CA LYS A 105 -7.06 -14.71 3.65
C LYS A 105 -8.10 -14.38 4.73
N ASN A 106 -7.83 -13.35 5.54
CA ASN A 106 -8.69 -12.96 6.66
C ASN A 106 -9.95 -12.17 6.25
N LEU A 107 -10.01 -11.64 5.01
CA LEU A 107 -11.25 -11.17 4.38
C LEU A 107 -12.19 -12.33 4.01
N GLY A 108 -11.69 -13.56 3.95
CA GLY A 108 -12.48 -14.76 3.63
C GLY A 108 -12.89 -14.84 2.15
N LYS A 109 -14.02 -15.50 1.88
CA LYS A 109 -14.53 -15.77 0.52
C LYS A 109 -15.06 -14.53 -0.21
N SER A 110 -14.91 -13.33 0.34
CA SER A 110 -15.37 -12.09 -0.29
C SER A 110 -14.60 -11.70 -1.56
N PHE A 111 -13.66 -12.53 -2.00
CA PHE A 111 -12.75 -12.22 -3.10
C PHE A 111 -12.66 -13.37 -4.10
N GLU A 112 -13.27 -13.20 -5.27
CA GLU A 112 -13.20 -14.18 -6.38
C GLU A 112 -11.89 -14.07 -7.17
N LYS A 113 -11.32 -12.87 -7.28
CA LYS A 113 -10.11 -12.59 -8.08
C LYS A 113 -8.93 -12.18 -7.20
N ASN A 114 -7.73 -12.70 -7.44
CA ASN A 114 -6.57 -12.27 -6.66
C ASN A 114 -6.22 -10.77 -6.93
N PRO A 115 -6.34 -9.86 -5.94
CA PRO A 115 -6.11 -8.42 -6.14
C PRO A 115 -4.65 -8.07 -6.44
N LEU A 116 -3.72 -9.02 -6.27
CA LEU A 116 -2.32 -8.86 -6.65
C LEU A 116 -2.05 -9.08 -8.14
N LYS A 117 -3.06 -9.46 -8.95
CA LYS A 117 -2.87 -9.77 -10.38
C LYS A 117 -3.06 -8.58 -11.31
N SER A 118 -3.85 -7.58 -10.93
CA SER A 118 -4.13 -6.43 -11.80
C SER A 118 -4.50 -5.17 -11.01
N PRO A 119 -4.24 -3.97 -11.56
CA PRO A 119 -4.70 -2.71 -10.99
C PRO A 119 -6.20 -2.68 -10.72
N ALA A 120 -7.02 -3.18 -11.64
CA ALA A 120 -8.46 -3.32 -11.45
C ALA A 120 -8.81 -4.25 -10.26
N GLY A 121 -8.05 -5.33 -10.07
CA GLY A 121 -8.20 -6.20 -8.89
C GLY A 121 -7.91 -5.48 -7.57
N TYR A 122 -6.97 -4.53 -7.56
CA TYR A 122 -6.74 -3.67 -6.39
C TYR A 122 -7.88 -2.66 -6.15
N VAL A 123 -8.49 -2.14 -7.22
CA VAL A 123 -9.68 -1.28 -7.10
C VAL A 123 -10.84 -2.05 -6.47
N GLU A 124 -11.15 -3.25 -6.96
CA GLU A 124 -12.14 -4.16 -6.35
C GLU A 124 -11.81 -4.40 -4.87
N TYR A 125 -10.53 -4.52 -4.53
CA TYR A 125 -10.06 -4.73 -3.16
C TYR A 125 -10.36 -3.56 -2.26
N LEU A 126 -10.08 -2.34 -2.70
CA LEU A 126 -10.40 -1.16 -1.93
C LEU A 126 -11.90 -0.97 -1.74
N MET A 127 -12.74 -1.35 -2.71
CA MET A 127 -14.20 -1.28 -2.53
C MET A 127 -14.67 -2.20 -1.39
N ILE A 128 -14.18 -3.44 -1.36
CA ILE A 128 -14.50 -4.40 -0.29
C ILE A 128 -13.97 -3.91 1.07
N MET A 129 -12.74 -3.39 1.10
CA MET A 129 -12.15 -2.83 2.32
C MET A 129 -12.98 -1.64 2.84
N LYS A 130 -13.39 -0.71 1.97
CA LYS A 130 -14.25 0.44 2.33
C LYS A 130 -15.60 -0.01 2.88
N LYS A 131 -16.24 -0.98 2.22
CA LYS A 131 -17.51 -1.54 2.69
C LYS A 131 -17.39 -2.13 4.09
N ASN A 132 -16.34 -2.92 4.33
CA ASN A 132 -16.16 -3.61 5.60
C ASN A 132 -15.60 -2.73 6.73
N ALA A 133 -14.87 -1.67 6.40
CA ALA A 133 -14.35 -0.71 7.38
C ALA A 133 -15.44 0.18 7.99
N ALA A 134 -16.64 0.25 7.37
CA ALA A 134 -17.80 1.00 7.85
C ALA A 134 -17.45 2.46 8.23
N GLY A 135 -16.69 3.15 7.38
CA GLY A 135 -16.28 4.55 7.57
C GLY A 135 -15.03 4.77 8.41
N LYS A 136 -14.40 3.72 8.96
CA LYS A 136 -13.10 3.82 9.64
C LYS A 136 -11.94 3.94 8.64
N PRO A 137 -10.78 4.51 9.05
CA PRO A 137 -9.58 4.53 8.24
C PRO A 137 -9.23 3.13 7.70
N LEU A 138 -9.01 3.03 6.38
CA LEU A 138 -8.76 1.72 5.76
C LEU A 138 -7.52 1.03 6.31
N ARG A 139 -6.48 1.80 6.65
CA ARG A 139 -5.26 1.28 7.27
C ARG A 139 -5.51 0.62 8.62
N GLU A 140 -6.42 1.16 9.43
CA GLU A 140 -6.75 0.60 10.74
C GLU A 140 -7.45 -0.74 10.59
N TYR A 141 -8.42 -0.81 9.66
CA TYR A 141 -9.13 -2.05 9.35
C TYR A 141 -8.20 -3.10 8.74
N GLU A 142 -7.34 -2.72 7.79
CA GLU A 142 -6.31 -3.57 7.21
C GLU A 142 -5.37 -4.15 8.27
N ARG A 143 -4.93 -3.33 9.24
CA ARG A 143 -4.04 -3.77 10.32
C ARG A 143 -4.67 -4.89 11.13
N LYS A 144 -5.94 -4.71 11.52
CA LYS A 144 -6.69 -5.71 12.30
C LYS A 144 -6.77 -7.04 11.56
N LEU A 145 -7.00 -7.00 10.25
CA LEU A 145 -6.99 -8.20 9.41
C LEU A 145 -5.59 -8.80 9.29
N PHE A 146 -4.53 -8.00 9.19
CA PHE A 146 -3.17 -8.51 9.11
C PHE A 146 -2.68 -9.17 10.41
N GLU A 147 -3.10 -8.63 11.56
CA GLU A 147 -2.70 -9.10 12.90
C GLU A 147 -3.51 -10.29 13.40
N LYS A 148 -4.72 -10.49 12.87
CA LYS A 148 -5.57 -11.63 13.19
C LYS A 148 -4.88 -12.94 12.80
N GLU A 149 -4.88 -13.92 13.71
CA GLU A 149 -4.39 -15.25 13.37
C GLU A 149 -5.27 -15.85 12.28
N PRO A 150 -4.66 -16.43 11.23
CA PRO A 150 -5.42 -16.99 10.13
C PRO A 150 -6.31 -18.12 10.64
N ILE A 151 -7.62 -18.00 10.38
CA ILE A 151 -8.60 -19.09 10.58
C ILE A 151 -8.20 -20.28 9.70
#